data_AF-A0A7W1V0I3-F1
#
_entry.id   AF-A0A7W1V0I3-F1
#
_cell.length_a   1.000
_cell.length_b   1.000
_cell.length_c   1.000
_cell.angle_alpha   90.00
_cell.angle_beta   90.00
_cell.angle_gamma   90.00
#
_symmetry.space_group_name_H-M   'P 1'
#
loop_
_entity.id
_entity.type
_entity.pdbx_description
1 polymer ?
#
loop_
_entity_poly.entity_id
_entity_poly.type
_entity_poly.pdbx_seq_one_letter_code
_entity_poly.pdbx_strand_id
1 'polypeptide(L)'
;MSFLKSLFKTKDQAINSYSDFWNWFGENEQKFYKVLKVQGNINLVFFDKLAPKLNELKDGFWFLAGMYDDNTAELILTADGIIKNIVFVEELVEFAPNMNNWKITALKQPSDRNQFGIEMDGYKFDESKMNFYSTDHKSMPDEIDITITHQDFNEENRVLMTNGVYLALDNSLGELKSITTIDNVNIINPKDAANELIPLEKLKDFLTWREKEFVEKYKGLRHNTENDSYSSLEATLNNGLPLLAIINMDLLNWDSKSSHPWISVMEIKYDGKNNNGMPNDSTYQLLN
;
A
#
# COMPACT_ATOMS: atom_id res chain seq x y z
N MET A 1 -51.90 -19.44 -1.64
CA MET A 1 -50.71 -19.39 -2.52
C MET A 1 -49.55 -18.65 -1.83
N SER A 2 -48.88 -19.26 -0.85
CA SER A 2 -47.75 -18.60 -0.15
C SER A 2 -46.49 -19.47 -0.03
N PHE A 3 -46.53 -20.72 -0.53
CA PHE A 3 -45.43 -21.67 -0.38
C PHE A 3 -44.36 -21.58 -1.48
N LEU A 4 -44.70 -20.99 -2.64
CA LEU A 4 -43.80 -20.93 -3.81
C LEU A 4 -42.88 -19.69 -3.86
N LYS A 5 -43.02 -18.72 -2.93
CA LYS A 5 -42.09 -17.57 -2.83
C LYS A 5 -40.80 -17.88 -2.05
N SER A 6 -40.72 -19.03 -1.36
CA SER A 6 -39.55 -19.39 -0.54
C SER A 6 -38.49 -20.24 -1.27
N LEU A 7 -38.73 -20.62 -2.53
CA LEU A 7 -37.89 -21.56 -3.29
C LEU A 7 -36.96 -20.91 -4.31
N PHE A 8 -36.98 -19.58 -4.44
CA PHE A 8 -35.96 -18.83 -5.17
C PHE A 8 -35.20 -17.96 -4.18
N LYS A 9 -34.21 -18.56 -3.50
CA LYS A 9 -33.03 -17.78 -3.13
C LYS A 9 -32.44 -17.33 -4.47
N THR A 10 -32.74 -16.11 -4.89
CA THR A 10 -31.98 -15.46 -5.95
C THR A 10 -30.52 -15.61 -5.56
N LYS A 11 -29.78 -16.38 -6.35
CA LYS A 11 -28.33 -16.45 -6.20
C LYS A 11 -27.87 -15.00 -6.34
N ASP A 12 -27.19 -14.46 -5.33
CA ASP A 12 -26.69 -13.08 -5.38
C ASP A 12 -25.97 -12.90 -6.71
N GLN A 13 -26.28 -11.80 -7.40
CA GLN A 13 -25.65 -11.50 -8.68
C GLN A 13 -24.13 -11.46 -8.50
N ALA A 14 -23.41 -11.95 -9.51
CA ALA A 14 -21.96 -11.87 -9.52
C ALA A 14 -21.54 -10.41 -9.60
N ILE A 15 -20.59 -10.03 -8.76
CA ILE A 15 -19.99 -8.69 -8.74
C ILE A 15 -18.91 -8.65 -9.81
N ASN A 16 -19.10 -7.85 -10.86
CA ASN A 16 -18.12 -7.70 -11.95
C ASN A 16 -17.59 -6.26 -12.08
N SER A 17 -18.11 -5.34 -11.27
CA SER A 17 -17.74 -3.93 -11.27
C SER A 17 -17.94 -3.31 -9.89
N TYR A 18 -17.29 -2.18 -9.63
CA TYR A 18 -17.50 -1.41 -8.39
C TYR A 18 -18.96 -1.00 -8.21
N SER A 19 -19.67 -0.70 -9.30
CA SER A 19 -21.10 -0.38 -9.28
C SER A 19 -21.93 -1.58 -8.78
N ASP A 20 -21.65 -2.79 -9.26
CA ASP A 20 -22.35 -4.00 -8.79
C ASP A 20 -22.14 -4.20 -7.29
N PHE A 21 -20.90 -4.01 -6.82
CA PHE A 21 -20.55 -4.14 -5.41
C PHE A 21 -21.32 -3.15 -4.54
N TRP A 22 -21.32 -1.87 -4.92
CA TRP A 22 -21.99 -0.84 -4.13
C TRP A 22 -23.52 -0.93 -4.19
N ASN A 23 -24.09 -1.38 -5.30
CA ASN A 23 -25.52 -1.71 -5.38
C ASN A 23 -25.86 -2.84 -4.40
N TRP A 24 -25.09 -3.92 -4.40
CA TRP A 24 -25.27 -5.02 -3.44
C TRP A 24 -25.06 -4.56 -2.00
N PHE A 25 -24.05 -3.73 -1.72
CA PHE A 25 -23.80 -3.19 -0.39
C PHE A 25 -25.00 -2.34 0.09
N GLY A 26 -25.53 -1.47 -0.77
CA GLY A 26 -26.70 -0.64 -0.49
C GLY A 26 -27.97 -1.44 -0.18
N GLU A 27 -28.15 -2.61 -0.79
CA GLU A 27 -29.25 -3.53 -0.45
C GLU A 27 -29.11 -4.16 0.96
N ASN A 28 -27.88 -4.23 1.49
CA ASN A 28 -27.56 -4.90 2.75
C ASN A 28 -27.19 -3.94 3.89
N GLU A 29 -26.94 -2.67 3.59
CA GLU A 29 -26.33 -1.69 4.50
C GLU A 29 -27.12 -1.55 5.82
N GLN A 30 -28.46 -1.54 5.77
CA GLN A 30 -29.28 -1.39 6.99
C GLN A 30 -29.09 -2.56 7.96
N LYS A 31 -28.91 -3.78 7.42
CA LYS A 31 -28.65 -4.98 8.22
C LYS A 31 -27.25 -4.94 8.82
N PHE A 32 -26.27 -4.50 8.03
CA PHE A 32 -24.89 -4.30 8.45
C PHE A 32 -24.79 -3.24 9.54
N TYR A 33 -25.41 -2.08 9.35
CA TYR A 33 -25.45 -0.99 10.31
C TYR A 33 -26.02 -1.46 11.64
N LYS A 34 -27.16 -2.16 11.60
CA LYS A 34 -27.80 -2.68 12.80
C LYS A 34 -26.90 -3.64 13.59
N VAL A 35 -26.22 -4.58 12.93
CA VAL A 35 -25.37 -5.54 13.63
C VAL A 35 -24.14 -4.87 14.25
N LEU A 36 -23.56 -3.86 13.58
CA LEU A 36 -22.46 -3.07 14.12
C LEU A 36 -22.92 -2.25 15.34
N LYS A 37 -24.06 -1.57 15.24
CA LYS A 37 -24.61 -0.72 16.31
C LYS A 37 -24.93 -1.49 17.59
N VAL A 38 -25.47 -2.70 17.46
CA VAL A 38 -25.84 -3.52 18.63
C VAL A 38 -24.73 -4.49 19.07
N GLN A 39 -23.57 -4.46 18.39
CA GLN A 39 -22.48 -5.41 18.59
C GLN A 39 -22.96 -6.88 18.59
N GLY A 40 -23.78 -7.22 17.60
CA GLY A 40 -24.32 -8.57 17.44
C GLY A 40 -23.29 -9.55 16.88
N ASN A 41 -23.75 -10.58 16.17
CA ASN A 41 -22.83 -11.51 15.48
C ASN A 41 -22.29 -10.87 14.18
N ILE A 42 -21.33 -9.94 14.33
CA ILE A 42 -20.72 -9.16 13.25
C ILE A 42 -20.07 -10.10 12.22
N ASN A 43 -19.37 -11.15 12.67
CA ASN A 43 -18.74 -12.11 11.76
C ASN A 43 -19.76 -12.71 10.79
N LEU A 44 -20.83 -13.31 11.32
CA LEU A 44 -21.84 -14.00 10.51
C LEU A 44 -22.64 -13.05 9.60
N VAL A 45 -22.96 -11.86 10.11
CA VAL A 45 -23.87 -10.94 9.43
C VAL A 45 -23.14 -10.02 8.47
N PHE A 46 -21.90 -9.63 8.78
CA PHE A 46 -21.11 -8.68 8.01
C PHE A 46 -19.89 -9.35 7.36
N PHE A 47 -18.94 -9.87 8.13
CA PHE A 47 -17.63 -10.28 7.59
C PHE A 47 -17.77 -11.43 6.59
N ASP A 48 -18.54 -12.47 6.94
CA ASP A 48 -18.83 -13.64 6.09
C ASP A 48 -19.62 -13.28 4.82
N LYS A 49 -20.20 -12.07 4.75
CA LYS A 49 -20.98 -11.57 3.61
C LYS A 49 -20.17 -10.62 2.74
N LEU A 50 -19.41 -9.72 3.35
CA LEU A 50 -18.63 -8.72 2.65
C LEU A 50 -17.40 -9.31 1.98
N ALA A 51 -16.64 -10.18 2.69
CA ALA A 51 -15.37 -10.69 2.18
C ALA A 51 -15.49 -11.43 0.84
N PRO A 52 -16.46 -12.35 0.63
CA PRO A 52 -16.62 -13.01 -0.66
C PRO A 52 -16.93 -12.03 -1.80
N LYS A 53 -17.67 -10.95 -1.51
CA LYS A 53 -18.09 -9.95 -2.51
C LYS A 53 -16.96 -9.02 -2.93
N LEU A 54 -16.06 -8.69 -2.00
CA LEU A 54 -14.81 -8.00 -2.32
C LEU A 54 -13.88 -8.90 -3.15
N ASN A 55 -13.77 -10.18 -2.80
CA ASN A 55 -12.94 -11.14 -3.54
C ASN A 55 -13.45 -11.40 -4.97
N GLU A 56 -14.75 -11.21 -5.25
CA GLU A 56 -15.28 -11.26 -6.61
C GLU A 56 -14.72 -10.13 -7.50
N LEU A 57 -14.37 -8.97 -6.93
CA LEU A 57 -13.71 -7.87 -7.65
C LEU A 57 -12.23 -8.15 -7.86
N LYS A 58 -11.52 -8.44 -6.76
CA LYS A 58 -10.07 -8.64 -6.75
C LYS A 58 -9.61 -9.21 -5.42
N ASP A 59 -8.57 -10.05 -5.47
CA ASP A 59 -7.84 -10.46 -4.27
C ASP A 59 -7.09 -9.28 -3.63
N GLY A 60 -7.06 -9.29 -2.29
CA GLY A 60 -6.28 -8.34 -1.48
C GLY A 60 -6.99 -7.01 -1.22
N PHE A 61 -8.33 -7.03 -1.25
CA PHE A 61 -9.16 -6.08 -0.51
C PHE A 61 -9.38 -6.60 0.91
N TRP A 62 -8.98 -5.81 1.89
CA TRP A 62 -9.22 -6.07 3.31
C TRP A 62 -10.09 -4.97 3.90
N PHE A 63 -10.64 -5.19 5.09
CA PHE A 63 -11.56 -4.22 5.68
C PHE A 63 -11.62 -4.25 7.19
N LEU A 64 -11.97 -3.10 7.76
CA LEU A 64 -12.39 -2.91 9.14
C LEU A 64 -13.79 -2.29 9.14
N ALA A 65 -14.62 -2.66 10.10
CA ALA A 65 -15.94 -2.06 10.25
C ALA A 65 -16.31 -1.87 11.72
N GLY A 66 -16.99 -0.76 12.01
CA GLY A 66 -17.39 -0.39 13.36
C GLY A 66 -18.31 0.82 13.38
N MET A 67 -18.70 1.25 14.57
CA MET A 67 -19.37 2.54 14.75
C MET A 67 -18.32 3.64 14.83
N TYR A 68 -18.39 4.63 13.94
CA TYR A 68 -17.58 5.84 13.98
C TYR A 68 -18.07 6.79 15.08
N ASP A 69 -19.38 6.92 15.19
CA ASP A 69 -20.08 7.64 16.26
C ASP A 69 -21.41 6.93 16.58
N ASP A 70 -22.24 7.51 17.47
CA ASP A 70 -23.51 6.92 17.90
C ASP A 70 -24.52 6.63 16.76
N ASN A 71 -24.36 7.31 15.63
CA ASN A 71 -25.30 7.29 14.51
C ASN A 71 -24.67 6.89 13.18
N THR A 72 -23.35 6.87 13.05
CA THR A 72 -22.63 6.61 11.81
C THR A 72 -21.76 5.36 11.95
N ALA A 73 -21.99 4.37 11.09
CA ALA A 73 -21.08 3.24 10.93
C ALA A 73 -19.97 3.62 9.93
N GLU A 74 -18.81 3.01 10.07
CA GLU A 74 -17.69 3.17 9.15
C GLU A 74 -17.25 1.82 8.59
N LEU A 75 -16.99 1.80 7.30
CA LEU A 75 -16.29 0.75 6.58
C LEU A 75 -14.97 1.34 6.07
N ILE A 76 -13.86 0.84 6.61
CA ILE A 76 -12.53 1.16 6.12
C ILE A 76 -12.11 0.02 5.19
N LEU A 77 -11.85 0.32 3.92
CA LEU A 77 -11.24 -0.60 2.98
C LEU A 77 -9.74 -0.38 2.97
N THR A 78 -8.95 -1.44 3.05
CA THR A 78 -7.49 -1.37 3.25
C THR A 78 -6.76 -2.35 2.31
N ALA A 79 -5.55 -1.97 1.90
CA ALA A 79 -4.68 -2.82 1.09
C ALA A 79 -3.84 -3.77 1.97
N ASP A 80 -3.93 -3.62 3.29
CA ASP A 80 -3.17 -4.32 4.32
C ASP A 80 -1.67 -4.39 4.00
N GLY A 81 -1.13 -3.22 3.65
CA GLY A 81 0.29 -3.07 3.32
C GLY A 81 0.70 -3.62 1.94
N ILE A 82 -0.22 -3.98 1.06
CA ILE A 82 0.09 -4.37 -0.31
C ILE A 82 0.04 -3.13 -1.21
N ILE A 83 1.20 -2.47 -1.44
CA ILE A 83 1.30 -1.19 -2.19
C ILE A 83 0.55 -1.24 -3.54
N LYS A 84 0.73 -2.31 -4.31
CA LYS A 84 0.09 -2.47 -5.64
C LYS A 84 -1.45 -2.51 -5.59
N ASN A 85 -2.03 -2.72 -4.40
CA ASN A 85 -3.47 -2.76 -4.21
C ASN A 85 -4.07 -1.43 -3.76
N ILE A 86 -3.25 -0.46 -3.33
CA ILE A 86 -3.71 0.83 -2.80
C ILE A 86 -4.63 1.55 -3.80
N VAL A 87 -4.20 1.65 -5.07
CA VAL A 87 -4.99 2.33 -6.11
C VAL A 87 -6.39 1.75 -6.27
N PHE A 88 -6.53 0.42 -6.21
CA PHE A 88 -7.83 -0.23 -6.35
C PHE A 88 -8.72 -0.01 -5.12
N VAL A 89 -8.13 0.12 -3.92
CA VAL A 89 -8.85 0.48 -2.69
C VAL A 89 -9.40 1.89 -2.79
N GLU A 90 -8.56 2.84 -3.22
CA GLU A 90 -8.95 4.24 -3.39
C GLU A 90 -10.05 4.38 -4.44
N GLU A 91 -9.90 3.73 -5.60
CA GLU A 91 -10.93 3.71 -6.64
C GLU A 91 -12.26 3.11 -6.13
N LEU A 92 -12.22 1.97 -5.42
CA LEU A 92 -13.44 1.34 -4.92
C LEU A 92 -14.19 2.29 -3.96
N VAL A 93 -13.47 2.97 -3.06
CA VAL A 93 -14.06 3.96 -2.15
C VAL A 93 -14.57 5.19 -2.89
N GLU A 94 -13.86 5.69 -3.90
CA GLU A 94 -14.31 6.81 -4.72
C GLU A 94 -15.63 6.52 -5.46
N PHE A 95 -15.83 5.26 -5.87
CA PHE A 95 -17.08 4.80 -6.48
C PHE A 95 -18.25 4.61 -5.49
N ALA A 96 -18.01 4.77 -4.18
CA ALA A 96 -19.06 4.56 -3.18
C ALA A 96 -20.18 5.60 -3.33
N PRO A 97 -21.44 5.19 -3.40
CA PRO A 97 -22.56 6.12 -3.39
C PRO A 97 -22.65 6.80 -2.02
N ASN A 98 -23.22 8.01 -1.99
CA ASN A 98 -23.57 8.66 -0.73
C ASN A 98 -24.63 7.81 0.00
N MET A 99 -24.28 7.32 1.19
CA MET A 99 -25.13 6.50 2.03
C MET A 99 -25.34 7.19 3.38
N ASN A 100 -26.61 7.33 3.77
CA ASN A 100 -26.93 7.88 5.09
C ASN A 100 -26.37 6.93 6.17
N ASN A 101 -25.84 7.49 7.26
CA ASN A 101 -25.33 6.74 8.40
C ASN A 101 -24.09 5.86 8.11
N TRP A 102 -23.44 6.04 6.96
CA TRP A 102 -22.21 5.36 6.59
C TRP A 102 -21.09 6.34 6.24
N LYS A 103 -19.91 6.05 6.75
CA LYS A 103 -18.64 6.62 6.32
C LYS A 103 -17.84 5.52 5.61
N ILE A 104 -17.49 5.75 4.35
CA ILE A 104 -16.61 4.84 3.60
C ILE A 104 -15.24 5.50 3.51
N THR A 105 -14.22 4.79 3.97
CA THR A 105 -12.86 5.32 4.09
C THR A 105 -11.87 4.42 3.37
N ALA A 106 -11.01 5.03 2.54
CA ALA A 106 -9.89 4.34 1.92
C ALA A 106 -8.69 4.36 2.86
N LEU A 107 -8.08 3.19 3.04
CA LEU A 107 -6.89 2.94 3.86
C LEU A 107 -7.09 3.29 5.33
N LYS A 108 -6.30 2.67 6.20
CA LYS A 108 -6.33 3.02 7.63
C LYS A 108 -5.83 4.46 7.80
N GLN A 109 -6.67 5.31 8.36
CA GLN A 109 -6.31 6.70 8.66
C GLN A 109 -5.63 6.80 10.03
N PRO A 110 -4.70 7.76 10.24
CA PRO A 110 -4.13 7.99 11.55
C PRO A 110 -5.23 8.36 12.55
N SER A 111 -5.16 7.79 13.74
CA SER A 111 -6.08 8.12 14.82
C SER A 111 -5.76 9.52 15.37
N ASP A 112 -6.76 10.39 15.45
CA ASP A 112 -6.64 11.72 16.09
C ASP A 112 -6.36 11.63 17.60
N ARG A 113 -6.53 10.44 18.19
CA ARG A 113 -6.08 10.14 19.54
C ARG A 113 -4.59 9.86 19.42
N ASN A 114 -3.79 10.89 19.68
CA ASN A 114 -2.31 10.95 19.67
C ASN A 114 -1.55 9.86 20.47
N GLN A 115 -2.15 8.71 20.77
CA GLN A 115 -1.52 7.62 21.50
C GLN A 115 -1.49 6.37 20.62
N PHE A 116 -0.27 5.92 20.32
CA PHE A 116 -0.03 4.52 19.96
C PHE A 116 -0.65 3.69 21.08
N GLY A 117 -1.73 2.98 20.82
CA GLY A 117 -2.54 2.40 21.89
C GLY A 117 -3.27 1.18 21.38
N ILE A 118 -2.50 0.16 20.99
CA ILE A 118 -3.04 -1.11 20.54
C ILE A 118 -2.74 -2.17 21.60
N GLU A 119 -3.75 -2.91 22.00
CA GLU A 119 -3.58 -4.09 22.84
C GLU A 119 -3.88 -5.33 22.00
N MET A 120 -2.94 -6.27 21.97
CA MET A 120 -3.07 -7.52 21.22
C MET A 120 -2.44 -8.66 22.03
N ASP A 121 -3.22 -9.71 22.28
CA ASP A 121 -2.84 -10.87 23.09
C ASP A 121 -2.21 -10.51 24.45
N GLY A 122 -2.71 -9.44 25.08
CA GLY A 122 -2.24 -8.94 26.37
C GLY A 122 -0.97 -8.08 26.33
N TYR A 123 -0.40 -7.84 25.15
CA TYR A 123 0.71 -6.91 24.96
C TYR A 123 0.21 -5.54 24.52
N LYS A 124 0.89 -4.49 24.99
CA LYS A 124 0.58 -3.10 24.65
C LYS A 124 1.61 -2.53 23.70
N PHE A 125 1.15 -2.10 22.54
CA PHE A 125 1.94 -1.43 21.52
C PHE A 125 1.68 0.07 21.63
N ASP A 126 2.39 0.69 22.58
CA ASP A 126 2.30 2.10 22.90
C ASP A 126 3.68 2.73 23.14
N GLU A 127 3.68 4.05 23.28
CA GLU A 127 4.85 4.91 23.50
C GLU A 127 5.58 4.58 24.81
N SER A 128 4.89 3.98 25.78
CA SER A 128 5.49 3.59 27.07
C SER A 128 6.32 2.30 26.96
N LYS A 129 6.04 1.49 25.95
CA LYS A 129 6.69 0.20 25.69
C LYS A 129 7.69 0.25 24.55
N MET A 130 7.60 1.24 23.68
CA MET A 130 8.36 1.29 22.43
C MET A 130 9.25 2.52 22.30
N ASN A 131 10.44 2.29 21.73
CA ASN A 131 11.40 3.33 21.34
C ASN A 131 11.98 2.96 19.98
N PHE A 132 12.63 3.88 19.30
CA PHE A 132 13.26 3.60 18.01
C PHE A 132 14.63 4.26 17.87
N TYR A 133 15.40 3.83 16.88
CA TYR A 133 16.52 4.57 16.32
C TYR A 133 16.56 4.38 14.80
N SER A 134 17.21 5.29 14.09
CA SER A 134 17.43 5.17 12.64
C SER A 134 18.83 4.66 12.32
N THR A 135 18.98 4.00 11.18
CA THR A 135 20.26 3.56 10.61
C THR A 135 20.54 4.36 9.33
N ASP A 136 21.65 5.10 9.30
CA ASP A 136 22.03 5.88 8.13
C ASP A 136 22.87 5.03 7.16
N HIS A 137 22.42 4.94 5.91
CA HIS A 137 23.13 4.23 4.84
C HIS A 137 23.86 5.21 3.92
N LYS A 138 25.20 5.19 3.90
CA LYS A 138 25.99 6.12 3.06
C LYS A 138 25.67 6.05 1.57
N SER A 139 25.35 4.86 1.07
CA SER A 139 24.98 4.63 -0.34
C SER A 139 23.52 4.99 -0.65
N MET A 140 22.66 5.02 0.37
CA MET A 140 21.23 5.26 0.26
C MET A 140 20.83 6.28 1.34
N PRO A 141 21.33 7.53 1.28
CA PRO A 141 21.23 8.49 2.36
C PRO A 141 19.81 9.00 2.60
N ASP A 142 18.87 8.71 1.69
CA ASP A 142 17.47 9.09 1.83
C ASP A 142 16.60 7.89 2.24
N GLU A 143 17.17 6.70 2.41
CA GLU A 143 16.47 5.53 2.95
C GLU A 143 16.11 5.78 4.42
N ILE A 144 14.91 5.37 4.79
CA ILE A 144 14.39 5.40 6.16
C ILE A 144 14.38 3.96 6.68
N ASP A 145 15.53 3.55 7.20
CA ASP A 145 15.71 2.30 7.94
C ASP A 145 15.63 2.59 9.45
N ILE A 146 14.60 2.06 10.09
CA ILE A 146 14.39 2.22 11.53
C ILE A 146 14.41 0.88 12.24
N THR A 147 14.98 0.89 13.45
CA THR A 147 14.84 -0.20 14.40
C THR A 147 13.93 0.24 15.53
N ILE A 148 12.80 -0.44 15.68
CA ILE A 148 11.87 -0.28 16.79
C ILE A 148 12.18 -1.31 17.85
N THR A 149 12.22 -0.88 19.10
CA THR A 149 12.38 -1.75 20.26
C THR A 149 11.06 -1.87 20.99
N HIS A 150 10.79 -3.06 21.55
CA HIS A 150 9.65 -3.27 22.43
C HIS A 150 10.11 -3.99 23.69
N GLN A 151 9.77 -3.47 24.87
CA GLN A 151 10.27 -4.00 26.16
C GLN A 151 10.00 -5.50 26.36
N ASP A 152 8.84 -5.97 25.88
CA ASP A 152 8.42 -7.36 26.02
C ASP A 152 8.87 -8.28 24.84
N PHE A 153 9.69 -7.77 23.92
CA PHE A 153 10.15 -8.53 22.74
C PHE A 153 11.10 -9.67 23.12
N ASN A 154 10.89 -10.83 22.50
CA ASN A 154 11.82 -11.95 22.44
C ASN A 154 11.58 -12.76 21.14
N GLU A 155 12.46 -13.73 20.86
CA GLU A 155 12.34 -14.51 19.61
C GLU A 155 11.09 -15.39 19.54
N GLU A 156 10.56 -15.86 20.68
CA GLU A 156 9.36 -16.70 20.70
C GLU A 156 8.10 -15.92 20.31
N ASN A 157 8.04 -14.63 20.63
CA ASN A 157 6.92 -13.74 20.31
C ASN A 157 7.16 -12.83 19.09
N ARG A 158 8.22 -13.07 18.30
CA ARG A 158 8.61 -12.23 17.17
C ARG A 158 7.45 -11.90 16.23
N VAL A 159 6.68 -12.90 15.79
CA VAL A 159 5.56 -12.70 14.84
C VAL A 159 4.49 -11.77 15.43
N LEU A 160 4.11 -12.01 16.70
CA LEU A 160 3.13 -11.19 17.40
C LEU A 160 3.62 -9.75 17.56
N MET A 161 4.88 -9.57 17.97
CA MET A 161 5.49 -8.26 18.14
C MET A 161 5.57 -7.50 16.81
N THR A 162 5.97 -8.19 15.74
CA THR A 162 6.00 -7.63 14.40
C THR A 162 4.64 -7.12 13.98
N ASN A 163 3.60 -7.94 14.10
CA ASN A 163 2.24 -7.53 13.74
C ASN A 163 1.76 -6.34 14.59
N GLY A 164 1.99 -6.35 15.90
CA GLY A 164 1.54 -5.28 16.79
C GLY A 164 2.26 -3.96 16.54
N VAL A 165 3.56 -3.98 16.24
CA VAL A 165 4.31 -2.79 15.84
C VAL A 165 3.78 -2.21 14.54
N TYR A 166 3.56 -3.03 13.50
CA TYR A 166 2.98 -2.56 12.24
C TYR A 166 1.59 -1.96 12.42
N LEU A 167 0.73 -2.61 13.22
CA LEU A 167 -0.58 -2.05 13.56
C LEU A 167 -0.45 -0.70 14.28
N ALA A 168 0.51 -0.55 15.17
CA ALA A 168 0.73 0.70 15.91
C ALA A 168 1.26 1.82 14.99
N LEU A 169 2.11 1.49 14.02
CA LEU A 169 2.54 2.41 12.96
C LEU A 169 1.36 2.84 12.08
N ASP A 170 0.55 1.90 11.60
CA ASP A 170 -0.66 2.20 10.82
C ASP A 170 -1.63 3.10 11.59
N ASN A 171 -1.86 2.81 12.87
CA ASN A 171 -2.77 3.59 13.72
C ASN A 171 -2.27 5.02 13.98
N SER A 172 -0.96 5.25 14.00
CA SER A 172 -0.37 6.56 14.32
C SER A 172 -0.06 7.42 13.09
N LEU A 173 0.41 6.79 12.01
CA LEU A 173 0.83 7.46 10.78
C LEU A 173 -0.24 7.39 9.69
N GLY A 174 -1.14 6.42 9.76
CA GLY A 174 -1.95 5.96 8.64
C GLY A 174 -1.20 4.94 7.80
N GLU A 175 -1.95 4.00 7.21
CA GLU A 175 -1.40 2.91 6.39
C GLU A 175 -0.57 3.45 5.22
N LEU A 176 -1.09 4.43 4.47
CA LEU A 176 -0.39 4.99 3.30
C LEU A 176 0.95 5.61 3.69
N LYS A 177 0.97 6.44 4.73
CA LYS A 177 2.21 7.12 5.15
C LYS A 177 3.21 6.12 5.73
N SER A 178 2.73 5.18 6.55
CA SER A 178 3.55 4.10 7.12
C SER A 178 4.32 3.36 6.02
N ILE A 179 3.61 2.89 4.98
CA ILE A 179 4.21 2.07 3.93
C ILE A 179 5.03 2.84 2.88
N THR A 180 4.74 4.12 2.67
CA THR A 180 5.43 4.93 1.64
C THR A 180 6.59 5.75 2.19
N THR A 181 6.68 5.91 3.52
CA THR A 181 7.73 6.71 4.15
C THR A 181 8.80 5.85 4.81
N ILE A 182 8.47 4.67 5.34
CA ILE A 182 9.43 3.82 6.05
C ILE A 182 9.82 2.66 5.13
N ASP A 183 11.11 2.59 4.77
CA ASP A 183 11.63 1.57 3.86
C ASP A 183 11.89 0.25 4.58
N ASN A 184 12.46 0.32 5.79
CA ASN A 184 12.82 -0.84 6.59
C ASN A 184 12.44 -0.67 8.05
N VAL A 185 11.83 -1.72 8.63
CA VAL A 185 11.51 -1.79 10.06
C VAL A 185 12.11 -3.07 10.63
N ASN A 186 13.07 -2.89 11.53
CA ASN A 186 13.60 -3.96 12.36
C ASN A 186 12.99 -3.92 13.75
N ILE A 187 12.74 -5.08 14.36
CA ILE A 187 12.14 -5.16 15.70
C ILE A 187 13.00 -6.03 16.59
N ILE A 188 13.43 -5.47 17.72
CA ILE A 188 14.38 -6.08 18.66
C ILE A 188 14.01 -5.81 20.12
N ASN A 189 14.68 -6.50 21.04
CA ASN A 189 14.64 -6.16 22.45
C ASN A 189 15.50 -4.90 22.72
N PRO A 190 15.09 -3.99 23.62
CA PRO A 190 15.88 -2.78 23.94
C PRO A 190 17.34 -3.05 24.35
N LYS A 191 17.61 -4.21 24.98
CA LYS A 191 18.98 -4.57 25.40
C LYS A 191 19.95 -4.81 24.23
N ASP A 192 19.40 -5.11 23.05
CA ASP A 192 20.17 -5.46 21.85
C ASP A 192 20.36 -4.23 20.94
N ALA A 193 19.95 -3.04 21.38
CA ALA A 193 20.05 -1.80 20.61
C ALA A 193 21.51 -1.39 20.39
N ALA A 194 21.84 -1.07 19.14
CA ALA A 194 23.18 -0.61 18.75
C ALA A 194 23.38 0.91 18.94
N ASN A 195 22.28 1.67 18.96
CA ASN A 195 22.27 3.13 19.01
C ASN A 195 21.40 3.65 20.17
N GLU A 196 21.51 4.95 20.45
CA GLU A 196 20.68 5.62 21.44
C GLU A 196 19.20 5.54 21.06
N LEU A 197 18.37 5.14 22.03
CA LEU A 197 16.94 4.96 21.84
C LEU A 197 16.20 6.30 21.97
N ILE A 198 15.38 6.58 20.96
CA ILE A 198 14.52 7.76 20.87
C ILE A 198 13.08 7.33 21.23
N PRO A 199 12.36 8.10 22.07
CA PRO A 199 10.94 7.85 22.34
C PRO A 199 10.11 7.76 21.05
N LEU A 200 9.22 6.77 20.96
CA LEU A 200 8.41 6.55 19.75
C LEU A 200 7.49 7.74 19.41
N GLU A 201 7.09 8.54 20.40
CA GLU A 201 6.35 9.80 20.21
C GLU A 201 7.02 10.74 19.19
N LYS A 202 8.35 10.71 19.06
CA LYS A 202 9.12 11.55 18.13
C LYS A 202 9.20 10.98 16.72
N LEU A 203 8.70 9.77 16.47
CA LEU A 203 8.83 9.12 15.17
C LEU A 203 8.17 9.96 14.07
N LYS A 204 6.96 10.47 14.29
CA LYS A 204 6.25 11.30 13.31
C LYS A 204 7.05 12.55 12.94
N ASP A 205 7.59 13.23 13.94
CA ASP A 205 8.41 14.44 13.74
C ASP A 205 9.72 14.11 13.01
N PHE A 206 10.37 12.99 13.37
CA PHE A 206 11.54 12.48 12.68
C PHE A 206 11.26 12.21 11.19
N LEU A 207 10.18 11.50 10.87
CA LEU A 207 9.80 11.21 9.48
C LEU A 207 9.51 12.48 8.70
N THR A 208 8.79 13.44 9.28
CA THR A 208 8.53 14.73 8.64
C THR A 208 9.80 15.56 8.45
N TRP A 209 10.75 15.50 9.38
CA TRP A 209 12.05 16.15 9.21
C TRP A 209 12.86 15.51 8.07
N ARG A 210 12.93 14.19 8.00
CA ARG A 210 13.60 13.45 6.91
C ARG A 210 12.99 13.75 5.54
N GLU A 211 11.66 13.78 5.46
CA GLU A 211 10.94 14.14 4.24
C GLU A 211 11.29 15.56 3.77
N LYS A 212 11.36 16.54 4.69
CA LYS A 212 11.76 17.91 4.36
C LYS A 212 13.20 18.00 3.89
N GLU A 213 14.12 17.32 4.56
CA GLU A 213 15.53 17.25 4.17
C GLU A 213 15.67 16.73 2.72
N PHE A 214 14.94 15.66 2.39
CA PHE A 214 14.87 15.11 1.04
C PHE A 214 14.30 16.14 0.03
N VAL A 215 13.11 16.67 0.30
CA VAL A 215 12.44 17.59 -0.64
C VAL A 215 13.31 18.82 -0.88
N GLU A 216 13.92 19.41 0.16
CA GLU A 216 14.79 20.58 0.02
C GLU A 216 16.08 20.27 -0.74
N LYS A 217 16.68 19.09 -0.51
CA LYS A 217 17.90 18.65 -1.22
C LYS A 217 17.70 18.51 -2.73
N TYR A 218 16.54 18.02 -3.17
CA TYR A 218 16.31 17.69 -4.59
C TYR A 218 15.40 18.68 -5.33
N LYS A 219 14.72 19.60 -4.64
CA LYS A 219 13.86 20.60 -5.28
C LYS A 219 14.68 21.55 -6.14
N GLY A 220 14.53 21.40 -7.46
CA GLY A 220 15.10 22.32 -8.46
C GLY A 220 16.33 21.80 -9.19
N LEU A 221 16.79 20.57 -8.92
CA LEU A 221 17.82 19.91 -9.72
C LEU A 221 17.15 19.19 -10.90
N ARG A 222 17.20 19.82 -12.08
CA ARG A 222 16.78 19.19 -13.33
C ARG A 222 18.00 19.06 -14.23
N HIS A 223 18.31 17.82 -14.61
CA HIS A 223 19.31 17.56 -15.65
C HIS A 223 18.78 18.08 -17.00
N ASN A 224 19.60 18.85 -17.73
CA ASN A 224 19.25 19.28 -19.08
C ASN A 224 19.60 18.15 -20.06
N THR A 225 18.58 17.53 -20.64
CA THR A 225 18.72 16.40 -21.55
C THR A 225 19.03 16.79 -23.00
N GLU A 226 19.10 18.09 -23.33
CA GLU A 226 19.30 18.56 -24.71
C GLU A 226 20.62 18.09 -25.33
N ASN A 227 21.65 17.89 -24.51
CA ASN A 227 23.00 17.54 -24.97
C ASN A 227 23.48 16.19 -24.41
N ASP A 228 22.55 15.32 -24.03
CA ASP A 228 22.89 14.01 -23.48
C ASP A 228 23.65 13.15 -24.48
N SER A 229 24.69 12.49 -23.99
CA SER A 229 25.44 11.51 -24.77
C SER A 229 24.77 10.13 -24.72
N TYR A 230 24.61 9.52 -25.90
CA TYR A 230 24.01 8.19 -26.06
C TYR A 230 25.02 7.21 -26.65
N SER A 231 25.02 5.98 -26.15
CA SER A 231 25.79 4.87 -26.71
C SER A 231 24.86 3.82 -27.29
N SER A 232 25.16 3.37 -28.50
CA SER A 232 24.47 2.24 -29.14
C SER A 232 25.28 0.97 -28.93
N LEU A 233 24.63 -0.07 -28.41
CA LEU A 233 25.17 -1.41 -28.28
C LEU A 233 24.40 -2.36 -29.20
N GLU A 234 25.12 -3.22 -29.89
CA GLU A 234 24.56 -4.24 -30.76
C GLU A 234 25.04 -5.63 -30.34
N ALA A 235 24.13 -6.60 -30.37
CA ALA A 235 24.42 -8.00 -30.11
C ALA A 235 23.59 -8.91 -31.02
N THR A 236 23.99 -10.19 -31.12
CA THR A 236 23.20 -11.23 -31.78
C THR A 236 22.72 -12.22 -30.73
N LEU A 237 21.40 -12.44 -30.67
CA LEU A 237 20.77 -13.42 -29.79
C LEU A 237 21.10 -14.85 -30.23
N ASN A 238 20.92 -15.83 -29.32
CA ASN A 238 21.18 -17.24 -29.60
C ASN A 238 20.36 -17.81 -30.79
N ASN A 239 19.24 -17.17 -31.13
CA ASN A 239 18.40 -17.54 -32.27
C ASN A 239 18.81 -16.84 -33.58
N GLY A 240 19.94 -16.11 -33.60
CA GLY A 240 20.46 -15.39 -34.76
C GLY A 240 19.84 -14.02 -35.01
N LEU A 241 18.89 -13.57 -34.18
CA LEU A 241 18.26 -12.25 -34.33
C LEU A 241 19.11 -11.14 -33.71
N PRO A 242 19.07 -9.91 -34.25
CA PRO A 242 19.78 -8.77 -33.68
C PRO A 242 19.12 -8.26 -32.39
N LEU A 243 19.94 -7.71 -31.49
CA LEU A 243 19.54 -6.94 -30.32
C LEU A 243 20.25 -5.59 -30.38
N LEU A 244 19.49 -4.50 -30.31
CA LEU A 244 20.00 -3.15 -30.23
C LEU A 244 19.59 -2.53 -28.89
N ALA A 245 20.53 -1.87 -28.22
CA ALA A 245 20.28 -1.12 -27.00
C ALA A 245 20.88 0.28 -27.11
N ILE A 246 20.07 1.31 -26.87
CA ILE A 246 20.52 2.70 -26.79
C ILE A 246 20.52 3.08 -25.31
N ILE A 247 21.68 3.49 -24.80
CA ILE A 247 21.87 3.85 -23.40
C ILE A 247 22.23 5.34 -23.33
N ASN A 248 21.46 6.11 -22.56
CA ASN A 248 21.85 7.47 -22.18
C ASN A 248 22.99 7.40 -21.15
N MET A 249 24.20 7.72 -21.59
CA MET A 249 25.41 7.58 -20.78
C MET A 249 25.53 8.67 -19.73
N ASP A 250 25.02 9.87 -20.00
CA ASP A 250 25.05 10.97 -19.04
C ASP A 250 24.10 10.69 -17.88
N LEU A 251 22.90 10.19 -18.17
CA LEU A 251 21.97 9.74 -17.12
C LEU A 251 22.52 8.53 -16.35
N LEU A 252 23.17 7.58 -17.04
CA LEU A 252 23.77 6.41 -16.38
C LEU A 252 24.86 6.80 -15.38
N ASN A 253 25.66 7.83 -15.73
CA ASN A 253 26.75 8.35 -14.91
C ASN A 253 26.33 9.51 -13.99
N TRP A 254 25.06 9.91 -14.03
CA TRP A 254 24.56 11.02 -13.22
C TRP A 254 24.79 10.75 -11.74
N ASP A 255 25.36 11.71 -11.02
CA ASP A 255 25.72 11.58 -9.60
C ASP A 255 24.55 11.86 -8.66
N SER A 256 23.53 12.56 -9.15
CA SER A 256 22.31 12.88 -8.39
C SER A 256 21.24 11.80 -8.58
N LYS A 257 21.64 10.53 -8.43
CA LYS A 257 20.73 9.39 -8.52
C LYS A 257 19.73 9.44 -7.36
N SER A 258 18.47 9.11 -7.64
CA SER A 258 17.51 8.89 -6.56
C SER A 258 17.97 7.71 -5.69
N SER A 259 17.74 7.82 -4.39
CA SER A 259 17.91 6.72 -3.43
C SER A 259 17.11 5.48 -3.83
N HIS A 260 15.95 5.67 -4.45
CA HIS A 260 15.05 4.65 -4.95
C HIS A 260 14.95 4.74 -6.49
N PRO A 261 15.84 4.09 -7.25
CA PRO A 261 15.75 4.07 -8.71
C PRO A 261 14.59 3.17 -9.13
N TRP A 262 13.56 3.76 -9.74
CA TRP A 262 12.51 3.01 -10.41
C TRP A 262 12.80 2.95 -11.91
N ILE A 263 12.51 1.81 -12.52
CA ILE A 263 12.62 1.60 -13.96
C ILE A 263 11.22 1.39 -14.50
N SER A 264 10.78 2.29 -15.39
CA SER A 264 9.61 2.04 -16.21
C SER A 264 10.03 1.28 -17.46
N VAL A 265 9.42 0.12 -17.70
CA VAL A 265 9.67 -0.69 -18.89
C VAL A 265 8.47 -0.57 -19.83
N MET A 266 8.69 -0.02 -21.02
CA MET A 266 7.71 0.01 -22.09
C MET A 266 8.11 -0.98 -23.18
N GLU A 267 7.27 -1.98 -23.43
CA GLU A 267 7.48 -2.95 -24.50
C GLU A 267 6.51 -2.68 -25.65
N ILE A 268 7.06 -2.41 -26.83
CA ILE A 268 6.28 -2.22 -28.07
C ILE A 268 6.57 -3.41 -28.99
N LYS A 269 5.54 -4.23 -29.22
CA LYS A 269 5.64 -5.42 -30.08
C LYS A 269 5.37 -5.05 -31.53
N TYR A 270 6.15 -5.61 -32.44
CA TYR A 270 5.98 -5.48 -33.88
C TYR A 270 6.22 -6.82 -34.60
N ASP A 271 5.76 -6.95 -35.85
CA ASP A 271 6.02 -8.13 -36.68
C ASP A 271 7.31 -7.95 -37.49
N GLY A 272 8.37 -8.68 -37.11
CA GLY A 272 9.66 -8.70 -37.79
C GLY A 272 9.91 -9.93 -38.66
N LYS A 273 8.92 -10.81 -38.88
CA LYS A 273 9.13 -12.11 -39.56
C LYS A 273 9.73 -11.98 -40.96
N ASN A 274 9.33 -10.95 -41.70
CA ASN A 274 9.75 -10.73 -43.08
C ASN A 274 10.91 -9.72 -43.20
N ASN A 275 11.48 -9.27 -42.07
CA ASN A 275 12.54 -8.27 -42.07
C ASN A 275 13.63 -8.58 -41.01
N ASN A 276 14.09 -9.84 -40.96
CA ASN A 276 15.19 -10.28 -40.07
C ASN A 276 15.03 -9.88 -38.59
N GLY A 277 13.79 -9.84 -38.08
CA GLY A 277 13.50 -9.43 -36.70
C GLY A 277 13.41 -7.92 -36.48
N MET A 278 13.58 -7.09 -37.51
CA MET A 278 13.43 -5.63 -37.46
C MET A 278 12.01 -5.20 -37.90
N PRO A 279 11.50 -4.04 -37.46
CA PRO A 279 10.21 -3.52 -37.93
C PRO A 279 10.30 -3.18 -39.42
N ASN A 280 9.17 -3.25 -40.14
CA ASN A 280 9.09 -2.71 -41.51
C ASN A 280 9.08 -1.17 -41.49
N ASP A 281 9.26 -0.53 -42.64
CA ASP A 281 9.39 0.94 -42.74
C ASP A 281 8.21 1.70 -42.14
N SER A 282 6.97 1.23 -42.39
CA SER A 282 5.78 1.87 -41.85
C SER A 282 5.69 1.74 -40.33
N THR A 283 6.09 0.60 -39.77
CA THR A 283 6.14 0.40 -38.32
C THR A 283 7.29 1.17 -37.68
N TYR A 284 8.46 1.23 -38.33
CA TYR A 284 9.61 1.98 -37.86
C TYR A 284 9.29 3.48 -37.73
N GLN A 285 8.53 4.05 -38.67
CA GLN A 285 8.07 5.44 -38.59
C GLN A 285 7.16 5.73 -37.39
N LEU A 286 6.40 4.74 -36.91
CA LEU A 286 5.54 4.89 -35.73
C LEU A 286 6.31 4.76 -34.40
N LEU A 287 7.56 4.28 -34.44
CA LEU A 287 8.42 4.10 -33.28
C LEU A 287 9.36 5.30 -33.03
N ASN A 288 9.42 6.26 -33.96
CA ASN A 288 10.16 7.53 -33.81
C ASN A 288 9.24 8.64 -33.29
#